data_AF-A0A1I3E3G6-F1
#
_entry.id   AF-A0A1I3E3G6-F1
#
_cell.length_a   1.000
_cell.length_b   1.000
_cell.length_c   1.000
_cell.angle_alpha   90.00
_cell.angle_beta   90.00
_cell.angle_gamma   90.00
#
_symmetry.space_group_name_H-M   'P 1'
#
loop_
_entity.id
_entity.type
_entity.pdbx_description
1 polymer ?
#
loop_
_entity_poly.entity_id
_entity_poly.type
_entity_poly.pdbx_seq_one_letter_code
_entity_poly.pdbx_strand_id
1 'polypeptide(L)'
;MSTFNLDYEYDLYLSRVGLDKKKMDKSHRRETKRAFMAGAGSVLAMLGDIADMNEADAMAVLSRVKHDVAEYWVREATNSN
;
A
#
# COMPACT_ATOMS: atom_id res chain seq x y z
N MET A 1 12.58 21.44 2.33
CA MET A 1 12.20 20.01 2.27
C MET A 1 10.69 19.96 2.21
N SER A 2 10.08 19.41 1.16
CA SER A 2 8.64 19.18 1.17
C SER A 2 8.37 18.14 2.26
N THR A 3 7.61 18.51 3.28
CA THR A 3 7.21 17.61 4.35
C THR A 3 6.40 16.47 3.72
N PHE A 4 6.90 15.25 3.80
CA PHE A 4 6.15 14.07 3.41
C PHE A 4 4.78 14.10 4.10
N ASN A 5 3.70 14.03 3.32
CA ASN A 5 2.33 14.24 3.81
C ASN A 5 1.47 13.02 3.48
N LEU A 6 1.08 12.27 4.51
CA LEU A 6 0.27 11.06 4.38
C LEU A 6 -1.11 11.31 3.76
N ASP A 7 -1.69 12.51 3.94
CA ASP A 7 -2.96 12.83 3.31
C ASP A 7 -2.80 13.05 1.79
N TYR A 8 -1.67 13.62 1.36
CA TYR A 8 -1.33 13.73 -0.06
C TYR A 8 -1.09 12.34 -0.67
N GLU A 9 -0.33 11.48 0.01
CA GLU A 9 -0.08 10.11 -0.45
C GLU A 9 -1.36 9.27 -0.51
N TYR A 10 -2.29 9.47 0.44
CA TYR A 10 -3.60 8.85 0.39
C TYR A 10 -4.40 9.28 -0.84
N ASP A 11 -4.46 10.60 -1.12
CA ASP A 11 -5.18 11.11 -2.29
C ASP A 11 -4.51 10.63 -3.60
N LEU A 12 -3.18 10.53 -3.63
CA LEU A 12 -2.43 9.95 -4.75
C LEU A 12 -2.72 8.46 -4.93
N TYR A 13 -2.78 7.70 -3.83
CA TYR A 13 -3.17 6.29 -3.84
C TYR A 13 -4.55 6.12 -4.47
N LEU A 14 -5.56 6.87 -4.01
CA LEU A 14 -6.92 6.81 -4.55
C LEU A 14 -6.92 7.06 -6.07
N SER A 15 -6.18 8.07 -6.54
CA SER A 15 -6.01 8.37 -7.97
C SER A 15 -5.43 7.17 -8.74
N ARG A 16 -4.36 6.56 -8.22
CA ARG A 16 -3.68 5.41 -8.86
C ARG A 16 -4.56 4.17 -8.96
N VAL A 17 -5.43 3.94 -7.96
CA VAL A 17 -6.35 2.78 -7.96
C VAL A 17 -7.72 3.10 -8.57
N GLY A 18 -7.90 4.29 -9.15
CA GLY A 18 -9.14 4.68 -9.83
C GLY A 18 -10.32 4.97 -8.90
N LEU A 19 -10.07 5.26 -7.62
CA LEU A 19 -11.11 5.60 -6.64
C LEU A 19 -11.35 7.11 -6.58
N ASP A 20 -12.60 7.53 -6.76
CA ASP A 20 -13.03 8.92 -6.57
C ASP A 20 -13.63 9.12 -5.17
N LYS A 21 -12.89 9.81 -4.31
CA LYS A 21 -13.27 10.16 -2.93
C LYS A 21 -14.65 10.82 -2.84
N LYS A 22 -15.10 11.56 -3.86
CA LYS A 22 -16.41 12.23 -3.86
C LYS A 22 -17.56 11.24 -4.09
N LYS A 23 -17.30 10.15 -4.82
CA LYS A 23 -18.28 9.09 -5.13
C LYS A 23 -18.38 8.04 -4.02
N MET A 24 -17.40 7.97 -3.12
CA MET A 24 -17.41 7.07 -1.98
C MET A 24 -18.35 7.58 -0.88
N ASP A 25 -19.16 6.71 -0.29
CA ASP A 25 -19.91 7.03 0.92
C ASP A 25 -18.99 7.26 2.13
N LYS A 26 -19.54 7.75 3.25
CA LYS A 26 -18.75 8.08 4.45
C LYS A 26 -18.05 6.85 5.05
N SER A 27 -18.71 5.70 5.09
CA SER A 27 -18.11 4.46 5.61
C SER A 27 -16.98 3.97 4.71
N HIS A 28 -17.21 3.88 3.40
CA HIS A 28 -16.21 3.46 2.43
C HIS A 28 -14.97 4.35 2.51
N ARG A 29 -15.12 5.69 2.49
CA ARG A 29 -13.97 6.60 2.67
C ARG A 29 -13.17 6.34 3.94
N ARG A 30 -13.86 6.08 5.06
CA ARG A 30 -13.22 5.86 6.35
C ARG A 30 -12.46 4.54 6.36
N GLU A 31 -13.07 3.46 5.88
CA GLU A 31 -12.43 2.15 5.87
C GLU A 31 -11.28 2.09 4.85
N THR A 32 -11.40 2.72 3.67
CA THR A 32 -10.28 2.83 2.72
C THR A 32 -9.12 3.63 3.31
N LYS A 33 -9.38 4.73 4.02
CA LYS A 33 -8.31 5.49 4.70
C LYS A 33 -7.65 4.68 5.81
N ARG A 34 -8.41 3.90 6.58
CA ARG A 34 -7.87 2.99 7.60
C ARG A 34 -7.00 1.90 6.97
N ALA A 35 -7.45 1.29 5.89
CA ALA A 35 -6.68 0.29 5.16
C ALA A 35 -5.37 0.86 4.60
N PHE A 36 -5.41 2.07 4.03
CA PHE A 36 -4.21 2.76 3.57
C PHE A 36 -3.22 3.02 4.72
N MET A 37 -3.69 3.56 5.85
CA MET A 37 -2.83 3.83 7.01
C MET A 37 -2.25 2.55 7.61
N ALA A 38 -3.03 1.47 7.66
CA ALA A 38 -2.55 0.16 8.10
C ALA A 38 -1.46 -0.36 7.16
N GLY A 39 -1.66 -0.27 5.84
CA GLY A 39 -0.65 -0.65 4.85
C GLY A 39 0.65 0.16 5.00
N ALA A 40 0.56 1.48 5.18
CA ALA A 40 1.72 2.32 5.44
C ALA A 40 2.45 1.93 6.74
N GLY A 41 1.71 1.65 7.82
CA GLY A 41 2.26 1.16 9.08
C GLY A 41 2.98 -0.17 8.95
N SER A 42 2.41 -1.12 8.20
CA SER A 42 3.05 -2.41 7.93
C SER A 42 4.35 -2.26 7.14
N VAL A 43 4.40 -1.36 6.16
CA VAL A 43 5.64 -1.06 5.42
C VAL A 43 6.70 -0.48 6.36
N LEU A 44 6.33 0.44 7.26
CA LEU A 44 7.28 1.00 8.23
C LEU A 44 7.84 -0.07 9.17
N ALA A 45 7.00 -0.98 9.68
CA ALA A 45 7.45 -2.09 10.52
C ALA A 45 8.43 -3.00 9.75
N MET A 46 8.06 -3.38 8.52
CA MET A 46 8.90 -4.20 7.66
C MET A 46 10.24 -3.54 7.31
N LEU A 47 10.26 -2.22 7.08
CA LEU A 47 11.48 -1.48 6.84
C LEU A 47 12.42 -1.47 8.06
N GLY A 48 11.86 -1.53 9.28
CA GLY A 48 12.65 -1.74 10.49
C GLY A 48 13.40 -3.08 10.45
N ASP A 49 12.70 -4.16 10.11
CA ASP A 49 13.30 -5.50 10.01
C ASP A 49 14.34 -5.60 8.87
N ILE A 50 14.08 -4.91 7.76
CA ILE A 50 14.96 -4.91 6.57
C ILE A 50 16.20 -4.04 6.78
N ALA A 51 16.14 -3.00 7.63
CA ALA A 51 17.25 -2.07 7.83
C ALA A 51 18.52 -2.74 8.39
N ASP A 52 18.35 -3.84 9.13
CA ASP A 52 19.47 -4.60 9.72
C ASP A 52 19.99 -5.71 8.80
N MET A 53 19.37 -5.91 7.62
CA MET A 53 19.80 -6.90 6.63
C MET A 53 20.93 -6.34 5.75
N ASN A 54 21.73 -7.24 5.16
CA ASN A 54 22.60 -6.83 4.06
C ASN A 54 21.74 -6.47 2.84
N GLU A 55 22.30 -5.66 1.94
CA GLU A 55 21.58 -5.10 0.78
C GLU A 55 20.97 -6.19 -0.12
N ALA A 56 21.68 -7.29 -0.35
CA ALA A 56 21.20 -8.36 -1.22
C ALA A 56 19.94 -9.04 -0.65
N ASP A 57 19.95 -9.35 0.65
CA ASP A 57 18.81 -9.95 1.35
C ASP A 57 17.64 -8.97 1.45
N ALA A 58 17.92 -7.70 1.76
CA ALA A 58 16.92 -6.63 1.78
C ALA A 58 16.19 -6.50 0.44
N MET A 59 16.96 -6.48 -0.66
CA MET A 59 16.40 -6.40 -2.01
C MET A 59 15.60 -7.64 -2.38
N ALA A 60 16.03 -8.84 -1.95
CA ALA A 60 15.28 -10.07 -2.17
C ALA A 60 13.92 -10.03 -1.46
N VAL A 61 13.87 -9.56 -0.21
CA VAL A 61 12.61 -9.40 0.56
C VAL A 61 11.69 -8.39 -0.12
N LEU A 62 12.18 -7.21 -0.49
CA LEU A 62 11.36 -6.20 -1.17
C LEU A 62 10.82 -6.70 -2.52
N SER A 63 11.66 -7.40 -3.29
CA SER A 63 11.26 -8.03 -4.55
C SER A 63 10.16 -9.06 -4.33
N ARG A 64 10.30 -9.89 -3.27
CA ARG A 64 9.31 -10.89 -2.90
C ARG A 64 7.97 -10.27 -2.50
N VAL A 65 7.98 -9.24 -1.67
CA VAL A 65 6.78 -8.51 -1.24
C VAL A 65 6.06 -7.91 -2.44
N LYS A 66 6.78 -7.28 -3.36
CA LYS A 66 6.20 -6.75 -4.60
C LYS A 66 5.53 -7.85 -5.42
N HIS A 67 6.18 -9.01 -5.55
CA HIS A 67 5.65 -10.16 -6.28
C HIS A 67 4.38 -10.70 -5.61
N ASP A 68 4.40 -10.97 -4.30
CA ASP A 68 3.26 -11.53 -3.58
C ASP A 68 2.03 -10.59 -3.61
N VAL A 69 2.24 -9.27 -3.51
CA VAL A 69 1.16 -8.27 -3.67
C VAL A 69 0.61 -8.26 -5.09
N ALA A 70 1.47 -8.34 -6.12
CA ALA A 70 1.01 -8.39 -7.50
C ALA A 70 0.21 -9.67 -7.78
N GLU A 71 0.67 -10.82 -7.30
CA GLU A 71 -0.04 -12.08 -7.43
C GLU A 71 -1.41 -12.05 -6.75
N TYR A 72 -1.50 -11.46 -5.56
CA TYR A 72 -2.78 -11.28 -4.87
C TYR A 72 -3.79 -10.54 -5.77
N TRP A 73 -3.40 -9.39 -6.35
CA TRP A 73 -4.30 -8.62 -7.21
C TRP A 73 -4.65 -9.31 -8.52
N VAL A 74 -3.71 -10.07 -9.11
CA VAL A 74 -4.02 -10.91 -10.27
C VAL A 74 -5.09 -11.93 -9.90
N ARG A 75 -4.96 -12.61 -8.76
CA ARG A 75 -5.94 -13.60 -8.29
C ARG A 75 -7.30 -12.97 -8.03
N GLU A 76 -7.35 -11.83 -7.35
CA GLU A 76 -8.62 -11.11 -7.10
C GLU A 76 -9.30 -10.68 -8.40
N ALA A 77 -8.53 -10.17 -9.37
CA ALA A 77 -9.06 -9.80 -10.67
C ALA A 77 -9.60 -11.00 -11.45
N THR A 78 -8.98 -12.18 -11.31
CA THR A 78 -9.43 -13.42 -11.99
C THR A 78 -10.56 -14.14 -11.25
N ASN A 79 -10.65 -14.01 -9.93
CA ASN A 79 -11.67 -14.65 -9.08
C ASN A 79 -12.94 -13.82 -8.92
N SER A 80 -13.00 -12.65 -9.57
CA SER A 80 -14.21 -11.82 -9.66
C SER A 80 -15.23 -12.46 -10.62
N ASN A 81 -15.78 -13.61 -10.25
CA ASN A 81 -16.98 -14.24 -10.82
C ASN A 81 -18.07 -14.35 -9.75
#